data_AF-A0A2D4J7A9-F1
#
_entry.id   AF-A0A2D4J7A9-F1
#
_cell.length_a   1.000
_cell.length_b   1.000
_cell.length_c   1.000
_cell.angle_alpha   90.00
_cell.angle_beta   90.00
_cell.angle_gamma   90.00
#
_symmetry.space_group_name_H-M   'P 1'
#
loop_
_entity.id
_entity.type
_entity.pdbx_description
1 polymer ?
#
loop_
_entity_poly.entity_id
_entity_poly.type
_entity_poly.pdbx_seq_one_letter_code
_entity_poly.pdbx_strand_id
1 'polypeptide(L)'
;MFRKTTNLCLTFYYSLIVASRFHPTSLLLLLLELVAPSRPFVVYCQFKEPLLECYTKLREKGGVINLKLSETWLRNYQILPDRSHPKSIMSGGSGYLLTGITVKNESINTTDCLDEPSSKKRKLQEHH
;
A
#
# COMPACT_ATOMS: atom_id res chain seq x y z
N MET A 1 13.60 -18.17 -21.57
CA MET A 1 13.40 -19.35 -20.71
C MET A 1 12.14 -19.15 -19.86
N PHE A 2 10.95 -19.30 -20.47
CA PHE A 2 9.66 -19.22 -19.78
C PHE A 2 9.32 -20.62 -19.25
N ARG A 3 9.46 -20.85 -17.94
CA ARG A 3 9.07 -22.11 -17.30
C ARG A 3 7.55 -22.13 -17.04
N LYS A 4 6.91 -23.17 -17.60
CA LYS A 4 5.53 -23.61 -17.37
C LYS A 4 5.34 -24.21 -15.96
N THR A 5 4.05 -24.41 -15.59
CA THR A 5 3.45 -25.07 -14.41
C THR A 5 3.15 -24.08 -13.26
N THR A 6 1.91 -23.88 -12.79
CA THR A 6 0.78 -24.80 -12.56
C THR A 6 -0.59 -24.11 -12.71
N ASN A 7 -1.60 -24.91 -13.08
CA ASN A 7 -3.00 -24.53 -13.25
C ASN A 7 -3.70 -24.30 -11.89
N LEU A 8 -3.84 -23.04 -11.49
CA LEU A 8 -4.93 -22.61 -10.60
C LEU A 8 -5.36 -21.22 -11.08
N CYS A 9 -6.45 -21.16 -11.84
CA CYS A 9 -7.27 -19.99 -12.15
C CYS A 9 -6.55 -18.62 -12.11
N LEU A 10 -6.15 -18.10 -13.28
CA LEU A 10 -5.57 -16.77 -13.54
C LEU A 10 -6.52 -15.59 -13.19
N THR A 11 -7.34 -15.68 -12.16
CA THR A 11 -8.17 -14.59 -11.67
C THR A 11 -7.42 -13.83 -10.61
N PHE A 12 -6.35 -13.13 -11.02
CA PHE A 12 -5.79 -12.08 -10.18
C PHE A 12 -6.82 -10.96 -10.04
N TYR A 13 -7.08 -10.52 -8.82
CA TYR A 13 -7.99 -9.41 -8.57
C TYR A 13 -7.33 -8.08 -8.92
N TYR A 14 -8.12 -7.17 -9.53
CA TYR A 14 -7.66 -5.83 -9.92
C TYR A 14 -7.68 -4.82 -8.77
N SER A 15 -8.41 -5.09 -7.70
CA SER A 15 -8.48 -4.25 -6.51
C SER A 15 -8.97 -5.06 -5.33
N LEU A 16 -8.58 -4.67 -4.12
CA LEU A 16 -9.04 -5.29 -2.87
C LEU A 16 -9.66 -4.24 -1.96
N ILE A 17 -10.87 -4.52 -1.47
CA ILE A 17 -11.56 -3.68 -0.49
C ILE A 17 -11.94 -4.57 0.69
N VAL A 18 -11.51 -4.19 1.89
CA VAL A 18 -11.83 -4.91 3.14
C VAL A 18 -12.57 -3.97 4.07
N ALA A 19 -13.82 -4.29 4.38
CA ALA A 19 -14.62 -3.60 5.39
C ALA A 19 -15.30 -4.66 6.24
N SER A 20 -14.69 -4.99 7.38
CA SER A 20 -15.18 -6.05 8.26
C SER A 20 -15.10 -5.64 9.72
N ARG A 21 -15.86 -6.34 10.57
CA ARG A 21 -15.79 -6.19 12.03
C ARG A 21 -14.70 -7.05 12.68
N PHE A 22 -14.06 -7.91 11.89
CA PHE A 22 -12.92 -8.72 12.34
C PHE A 22 -11.62 -7.91 12.33
N HIS A 23 -10.60 -8.45 13.00
CA HIS A 23 -9.27 -7.84 12.99
C HIS A 23 -8.70 -7.82 11.55
N PRO A 24 -8.35 -6.64 11.01
CA PRO A 24 -8.01 -6.48 9.59
C PRO A 24 -6.71 -7.18 9.19
N THR A 25 -5.75 -7.33 10.10
CA THR A 25 -4.39 -7.78 9.79
C THR A 25 -4.36 -9.18 9.17
N SER A 26 -5.01 -10.16 9.81
CA SER A 26 -4.99 -11.55 9.36
C SER A 26 -5.65 -11.73 8.00
N LEU A 27 -6.78 -11.04 7.78
CA LEU A 27 -7.51 -11.08 6.51
C LEU A 27 -6.70 -10.42 5.39
N LEU A 28 -6.13 -9.26 5.66
CA LEU A 28 -5.34 -8.51 4.70
C LEU A 28 -4.16 -9.34 4.20
N LEU A 29 -3.37 -9.94 5.10
CA LEU A 29 -2.16 -10.68 4.73
C LEU A 29 -2.44 -11.85 3.78
N LEU A 30 -3.57 -12.54 3.99
CA LEU A 30 -4.02 -13.65 3.14
C LEU A 30 -4.60 -13.16 1.81
N LEU A 31 -5.47 -12.14 1.86
CA LEU A 31 -6.13 -11.62 0.66
C LEU A 31 -5.17 -10.88 -0.27
N LEU A 32 -4.10 -10.28 0.26
CA LEU A 32 -3.11 -9.55 -0.52
C LEU A 32 -2.36 -10.46 -1.50
N GLU A 33 -2.23 -11.76 -1.21
CA GLU A 33 -1.57 -12.73 -2.09
C GLU A 33 -2.38 -13.06 -3.34
N LEU A 34 -3.69 -12.76 -3.31
CA LEU A 34 -4.61 -12.97 -4.44
C LEU A 34 -4.65 -11.77 -5.39
N VAL A 35 -4.08 -10.63 -4.99
CA VAL A 35 -4.13 -9.36 -5.74
C VAL A 35 -2.94 -9.26 -6.68
N ALA A 36 -3.18 -8.92 -7.95
CA ALA A 36 -2.08 -8.67 -8.90
C ALA A 36 -1.18 -7.52 -8.43
N PRO A 37 0.11 -7.50 -8.83
CA PRO A 37 0.96 -6.34 -8.58
C PRO A 37 0.44 -5.09 -9.30
N SER A 38 0.80 -3.91 -8.77
CA SER A 38 0.37 -2.59 -9.25
C SER A 38 -1.14 -2.34 -9.11
N ARG A 39 -1.77 -2.91 -8.08
CA ARG A 39 -3.21 -2.76 -7.84
C ARG A 39 -3.49 -2.09 -6.49
N PRO A 40 -4.47 -1.18 -6.44
CA PRO A 40 -4.81 -0.51 -5.20
C PRO A 40 -5.56 -1.45 -4.26
N PHE A 41 -5.32 -1.29 -2.97
CA PHE A 41 -6.12 -1.90 -1.93
C PHE A 41 -6.55 -0.87 -0.89
N VAL A 42 -7.70 -1.11 -0.27
CA VAL A 42 -8.31 -0.24 0.74
C VAL A 42 -8.83 -1.11 1.88
N VAL A 43 -8.48 -0.74 3.11
CA VAL A 43 -8.99 -1.37 4.33
C VAL A 43 -9.65 -0.33 5.20
N TYR A 44 -10.90 -0.60 5.55
CA TYR A 44 -11.71 0.19 6.45
C TYR A 44 -11.74 -0.45 7.84
N CYS A 45 -11.59 0.37 8.88
CA CYS A 45 -11.84 -0.01 10.27
C CYS A 45 -12.42 1.17 11.06
N GLN A 46 -13.26 0.86 12.04
CA GLN A 46 -13.83 1.87 12.93
C GLN A 46 -12.77 2.50 13.86
N PHE A 47 -11.78 1.70 14.27
CA PHE A 47 -10.72 2.10 15.19
C PHE A 47 -9.39 2.28 14.46
N LYS A 48 -8.54 3.16 14.96
CA LYS A 48 -7.26 3.52 14.33
C LYS A 48 -6.17 2.50 14.65
N GLU A 49 -6.20 1.97 15.87
CA GLU A 49 -5.21 1.08 16.45
C GLU A 49 -5.00 -0.19 15.60
N PRO A 50 -6.05 -0.89 15.14
CA PRO A 50 -5.90 -2.06 14.28
C PRO A 50 -5.27 -1.75 12.92
N LEU A 51 -5.54 -0.56 12.37
CA LEU A 51 -4.94 -0.14 11.09
C LEU A 51 -3.47 0.24 11.25
N LEU A 52 -3.08 0.76 12.41
CA LEU A 52 -1.68 1.06 12.69
C LEU A 52 -0.86 -0.24 12.82
N GLU A 53 -1.42 -1.26 13.45
CA GLU A 53 -0.82 -2.60 13.48
C GLU A 53 -0.75 -3.21 12.07
N CYS A 54 -1.81 -3.10 11.26
CA CYS A 54 -1.76 -3.51 9.86
C CYS A 54 -0.65 -2.80 9.09
N TYR A 55 -0.47 -1.50 9.32
CA TYR A 55 0.53 -0.70 8.62
C TYR A 55 1.95 -1.19 8.92
N THR A 56 2.27 -1.48 10.19
CA THR A 56 3.59 -2.00 10.57
C THR A 56 3.81 -3.39 9.98
N LYS A 57 2.81 -4.28 10.07
CA LYS A 57 2.87 -5.64 9.51
C LYS A 57 3.04 -5.66 7.99
N LEU A 58 2.37 -4.77 7.28
CA LEU A 58 2.55 -4.58 5.84
C LEU A 58 3.95 -4.08 5.49
N ARG A 59 4.50 -3.18 6.29
CA ARG A 59 5.86 -2.66 6.11
C ARG A 59 6.92 -3.74 6.36
N GLU A 60 6.68 -4.63 7.32
CA GLU A 60 7.51 -5.81 7.60
C GLU A 60 7.45 -6.84 6.47
N LYS A 61 6.25 -7.18 5.96
CA LYS A 61 6.07 -8.15 4.85
C LYS A 61 6.64 -7.62 3.53
N GLY A 62 6.59 -6.31 3.31
CA GLY A 62 6.87 -5.70 2.01
C GLY A 62 5.76 -5.97 0.99
N GLY A 63 6.03 -5.72 -0.29
CA GLY A 63 5.09 -5.97 -1.38
C GLY A 63 3.98 -4.92 -1.50
N VAL A 64 4.12 -3.80 -0.79
CA VAL A 64 3.19 -2.66 -0.86
C VAL A 64 3.95 -1.33 -0.83
N ILE A 65 3.41 -0.34 -1.53
CA ILE A 65 3.93 1.03 -1.58
C ILE A 65 2.80 2.03 -1.37
N ASN A 66 3.18 3.29 -1.16
CA ASN A 66 2.26 4.42 -0.99
C ASN A 66 1.20 4.16 0.10
N LEU A 67 1.63 3.56 1.22
CA LEU A 67 0.75 3.30 2.35
C LEU A 67 0.31 4.62 2.97
N LYS A 68 -1.00 4.83 3.04
CA LYS A 68 -1.60 6.04 3.60
C LYS A 68 -2.75 5.68 4.52
N LEU A 69 -2.64 6.11 5.77
CA LEU A 69 -3.72 6.12 6.74
C LEU A 69 -4.45 7.46 6.64
N SER A 70 -5.77 7.42 6.43
CA SER A 70 -6.59 8.61 6.25
C SER A 70 -7.90 8.51 7.03
N GLU A 71 -8.41 9.66 7.44
CA GLU A 71 -9.69 9.82 8.12
C GLU A 71 -10.49 10.91 7.40
N THR A 72 -11.80 10.71 7.26
CA THR A 72 -12.67 11.67 6.57
C THR A 72 -13.60 12.35 7.57
N TRP A 73 -13.50 13.67 7.67
CA TRP A 73 -14.36 14.50 8.50
C TRP A 73 -15.48 15.09 7.64
N LEU A 74 -16.74 14.87 8.01
CA LEU A 74 -17.89 15.39 7.29
C LEU A 74 -18.70 16.31 8.20
N ARG A 75 -18.93 17.54 7.76
CA ARG A 75 -19.73 18.54 8.48
C ARG A 75 -20.82 19.09 7.58
N ASN A 76 -22.07 18.85 7.96
CA ASN A 76 -23.23 19.35 7.22
C ASN A 76 -23.48 20.83 7.57
N TYR A 77 -23.82 21.63 6.57
CA TYR A 77 -24.20 23.04 6.73
C TYR A 77 -25.67 23.23 6.38
N GLN A 78 -26.36 24.06 7.16
CA GLN A 78 -27.69 24.54 6.84
C GLN A 78 -27.56 25.89 6.14
N ILE A 79 -28.11 25.99 4.93
CA ILE A 79 -28.07 27.20 4.12
C ILE A 79 -29.50 27.72 4.00
N LEU A 80 -29.79 28.79 4.73
CA LEU A 80 -31.04 29.54 4.68
C LEU A 80 -30.69 31.04 4.73
N PRO A 81 -31.53 31.91 4.14
CA PRO A 81 -31.37 33.36 4.27
C PRO A 81 -31.19 33.76 5.75
N ASP A 82 -30.13 34.53 6.04
CA ASP A 82 -29.73 35.03 7.36
C ASP A 82 -29.56 33.99 8.49
N ARG A 83 -29.57 32.68 8.17
CA ARG A 83 -29.47 31.58 9.15
C ARG A 83 -28.51 30.48 8.71
N SER A 84 -27.42 30.87 8.05
CA SER A 84 -26.40 29.93 7.57
C SER A 84 -25.44 29.53 8.69
N HIS A 85 -25.48 28.26 9.09
CA HIS A 85 -24.64 27.72 10.17
C HIS A 85 -24.39 26.21 9.98
N PRO A 86 -23.31 25.66 10.55
CA PRO A 86 -23.12 24.21 10.60
C PRO A 86 -24.23 23.54 11.42
N LYS A 87 -24.69 22.37 10.97
CA LYS A 87 -25.69 21.59 11.72
C LYS A 87 -25.10 21.15 13.07
N SER A 88 -25.89 21.29 14.13
CA SER A 88 -25.44 21.01 15.51
C SER A 88 -25.15 19.53 15.79
N ILE A 89 -25.77 18.61 15.05
CA ILE A 89 -25.51 17.16 15.19
C ILE A 89 -24.40 16.78 14.21
N MET A 90 -23.30 16.28 14.75
CA MET A 90 -22.19 15.75 13.97
C MET A 90 -22.05 14.25 14.17
N SER A 91 -21.90 13.51 13.07
CA SER A 91 -21.55 12.09 13.10
C SER A 91 -20.03 11.98 13.24
N GLY A 92 -19.52 11.88 14.47
CA GLY A 92 -18.09 11.83 14.78
C GLY A 92 -17.43 10.45 14.61
N GLY A 93 -17.92 9.62 13.70
CA GLY A 93 -17.52 8.20 13.62
C GLY A 93 -17.52 7.63 12.21
N SER A 94 -16.90 8.33 11.26
CA SER A 94 -16.74 7.86 9.88
C SER A 94 -15.72 6.72 9.74
N GLY A 95 -14.89 6.50 10.76
CA GLY A 95 -13.84 5.49 10.79
C GLY A 95 -12.59 5.91 10.01
N TYR A 96 -11.68 4.95 9.84
CA TYR A 96 -10.36 5.15 9.27
C TYR A 96 -10.14 4.25 8.05
N LEU A 97 -9.33 4.74 7.11
CA LEU A 97 -8.99 4.05 5.87
C LEU A 97 -7.48 3.90 5.76
N LEU A 98 -7.01 2.67 5.62
CA LEU A 98 -5.66 2.34 5.20
C LEU A 98 -5.67 2.01 3.71
N THR A 99 -4.89 2.73 2.93
CA THR A 99 -4.80 2.59 1.47
C THR A 99 -3.38 2.31 1.06
N GLY A 100 -3.19 1.61 -0.05
CA GLY A 100 -1.87 1.32 -0.60
C GLY A 100 -1.96 0.68 -1.98
N ILE A 101 -0.80 0.48 -2.59
CA ILE A 101 -0.67 -0.19 -3.90
C ILE A 101 0.23 -1.40 -3.74
N THR A 102 -0.21 -2.56 -4.24
CA THR A 102 0.60 -3.78 -4.25
C THR A 102 1.76 -3.65 -5.23
N VAL A 103 2.90 -4.23 -4.90
CA VAL A 103 4.06 -4.33 -5.77
C VAL A 103 4.64 -5.73 -5.70
N LYS A 104 5.32 -6.16 -6.76
CA LYS A 104 6.05 -7.40 -6.74
C LYS A 104 7.27 -7.23 -5.83
N ASN A 105 7.43 -8.11 -4.85
CA ASN A 105 8.67 -8.19 -4.11
C ASN A 105 9.74 -8.79 -5.03
N GLU A 106 10.72 -7.99 -5.42
CA GLU A 106 11.93 -8.53 -6.02
C GLU A 106 12.76 -9.14 -4.88
N SER A 107 12.79 -10.46 -4.81
CA SER A 107 13.78 -11.16 -4.01
C SER A 107 15.14 -10.80 -4.60
N ILE A 108 15.93 -10.00 -3.89
CA ILE A 108 17.32 -9.77 -4.25
C ILE A 108 18.00 -11.14 -4.16
N ASN A 109 18.14 -11.81 -5.29
CA ASN A 109 19.04 -12.95 -5.40
C ASN A 109 20.43 -12.35 -5.35
N THR A 110 21.19 -12.64 -4.31
CA THR A 110 22.55 -12.14 -4.03
C THR A 110 23.60 -12.67 -5.02
N THR A 111 23.26 -12.89 -6.29
CA THR A 111 24.16 -13.47 -7.30
C THR A 111 24.71 -12.45 -8.30
N ASP A 112 24.22 -11.21 -8.31
CA ASP A 112 24.62 -10.21 -9.32
C ASP A 112 25.48 -9.09 -8.71
N CYS A 113 26.59 -9.45 -8.06
CA CYS A 113 27.60 -8.48 -7.63
C CYS A 113 29.02 -9.08 -7.47
N LEU A 114 29.47 -9.82 -8.48
CA LEU A 114 30.90 -10.08 -8.71
C LEU A 114 31.26 -9.84 -10.19
N ASP A 115 31.08 -8.61 -10.67
CA ASP A 115 31.79 -8.15 -11.87
C ASP A 115 32.47 -6.82 -11.52
N GLU A 116 33.74 -6.92 -11.14
CA GLU A 116 34.69 -5.82 -10.97
C GLU A 116 34.94 -5.14 -12.33
N PRO A 117 34.61 -3.84 -12.52
CA PRO A 117 35.07 -3.13 -13.71
C PRO A 117 36.53 -2.72 -13.52
N SER A 118 37.42 -3.44 -14.21
CA SER A 118 38.86 -3.26 -14.21
C SER A 118 39.31 -1.79 -14.36
N SER A 119 40.31 -1.44 -13.57
CA SER A 119 40.89 -0.11 -13.47
C SER A 119 41.61 0.28 -14.77
N LYS A 120 41.02 1.22 -15.54
CA LYS A 120 41.76 1.93 -16.60
C LYS A 120 42.52 3.10 -15.98
N LYS A 121 43.81 2.90 -15.71
CA LYS A 121 44.79 3.94 -15.38
C LYS A 121 44.72 5.09 -16.40
N ARG A 122 44.45 6.32 -15.93
CA ARG A 122 44.71 7.55 -16.71
C ARG A 122 46.23 7.75 -16.76
N LYS A 123 46.83 7.66 -17.94
CA LYS A 123 48.15 8.25 -18.21
C LYS A 123 47.97 9.77 -18.27
N LEU A 124 48.58 10.51 -17.34
CA LEU A 124 48.90 11.92 -17.55
C LEU A 124 50.03 11.97 -18.58
N GLN A 125 49.83 12.65 -19.70
CA GLN A 125 50.92 13.13 -20.53
C GLN A 125 51.10 14.61 -20.22
N GLU A 126 52.22 14.93 -19.56
CA GLU A 126 52.81 16.27 -19.57
C GLU A 126 53.19 16.63 -21.01
N HIS A 127 52.91 17.88 -21.41
CA HIS A 127 53.57 18.49 -22.56
C HIS A 127 53.81 19.97 -22.26
N HIS A 128 55.11 20.27 -22.15
CA HIS A 128 55.87 21.53 -22.31
C HIS A 128 55.13 22.87 -22.19
#